data_AF-A0A974P268-F1
#
_entry.id   AF-A0A974P268-F1
#
_cell.length_a   1.000
_cell.length_b   1.000
_cell.length_c   1.000
_cell.angle_alpha   90.00
_cell.angle_beta   90.00
_cell.angle_gamma   90.00
#
_symmetry.space_group_name_H-M   'P 1'
#
loop_
_entity.id
_entity.type
_entity.pdbx_description
1 polymer ?
#
loop_
_entity_poly.entity_id
_entity_poly.type
_entity_poly.pdbx_seq_one_letter_code
_entity_poly.pdbx_strand_id
1 'polypeptide(L)'
;MTSDLQALAKDGHLRLAPRAPGTPAPARRRHSGERARLGPPGLEDARMIGDVAYLRFNQFVDEPPEPEKARAFLLAHADAKAVIIDARPHRGGGLAVMDAILPLLYAKTTHLVRMDTRAGIEDSGPLTDGPTLVRQASRRPWSATTTS
;
A
#
# COMPACT_ATOMS: atom_id res chain seq x y z
N MET A 1 24.42 -2.52 18.77
CA MET A 1 23.55 -3.58 18.23
C MET A 1 22.65 -3.10 17.08
N THR A 2 21.71 -2.15 17.26
CA THR A 2 21.04 -1.57 16.07
C THR A 2 22.03 -0.84 15.16
N SER A 3 23.02 -0.14 15.73
CA SER A 3 24.16 0.44 14.98
C SER A 3 24.86 -0.58 14.07
N ASP A 4 25.12 -1.77 14.61
CA ASP A 4 25.92 -2.80 13.94
C ASP A 4 25.10 -3.48 12.85
N LEU A 5 23.80 -3.70 13.10
CA LEU A 5 22.86 -4.13 12.05
C LEU A 5 22.78 -3.12 10.91
N GLN A 6 22.73 -1.82 11.22
CA GLN A 6 22.68 -0.77 10.18
C GLN A 6 24.01 -0.62 9.43
N ALA A 7 25.13 -0.97 10.07
CA ALA A 7 26.44 -1.03 9.42
C ALA A 7 26.54 -2.21 8.42
N LEU A 8 25.92 -3.35 8.73
CA LEU A 8 25.89 -4.53 7.85
C LEU A 8 24.82 -4.41 6.75
N ALA A 9 23.63 -3.92 7.11
CA ALA A 9 22.49 -3.76 6.23
C ALA A 9 21.88 -2.37 6.43
N LYS A 10 21.98 -1.51 5.42
CA LYS A 10 21.44 -0.13 5.44
C LYS A 10 19.91 -0.12 5.27
N ASP A 11 19.20 -0.90 6.06
CA ASP A 11 17.74 -1.01 6.05
C ASP A 11 17.14 -0.36 7.30
N GLY A 12 16.63 0.85 7.14
CA GLY A 12 15.99 1.62 8.21
C GLY A 12 14.76 0.97 8.85
N HIS A 13 14.23 -0.12 8.29
CA HIS A 13 13.12 -0.90 8.85
C HIS A 13 13.60 -2.00 9.81
N LEU A 14 14.84 -2.49 9.67
CA LEU A 14 15.40 -3.55 10.52
C LEU A 14 16.05 -2.96 11.77
N ARG A 15 15.35 -3.03 12.92
CA ARG A 15 15.84 -2.46 14.19
C ARG A 15 15.62 -3.43 15.34
N LEU A 16 16.55 -3.41 16.30
CA LEU A 16 16.36 -4.07 17.59
C LEU A 16 15.70 -3.07 18.55
N ALA A 17 14.64 -3.52 19.19
CA ALA A 17 13.98 -2.82 20.28
C ALA A 17 13.94 -3.75 21.50
N PRO A 18 14.28 -3.26 22.72
CA PRO A 18 14.09 -4.03 23.93
C PRO A 18 12.61 -4.42 24.06
N ARG A 19 12.34 -5.71 24.25
CA ARG A 19 10.99 -6.18 24.56
C ARG A 19 10.82 -6.18 26.08
N ALA A 20 10.14 -5.19 26.63
CA ALA A 20 9.81 -5.21 28.05
C ALA A 20 8.77 -6.32 28.34
N PRO A 21 8.92 -7.11 29.42
CA PRO A 21 7.96 -8.15 29.78
C PRO A 21 6.57 -7.54 29.98
N GLY A 22 5.55 -8.17 29.39
CA GLY A 22 4.16 -7.67 29.41
C GLY A 22 3.81 -6.62 28.35
N THR A 23 4.75 -6.19 27.51
CA THR A 23 4.44 -5.28 26.40
C THR A 23 3.78 -6.05 25.26
N PRO A 24 2.56 -5.65 24.81
CA PRO A 24 1.96 -6.21 23.59
C PRO A 24 2.91 -6.05 22.41
N ALA A 25 2.76 -6.88 21.37
CA ALA A 25 3.46 -6.67 20.11
C ALA A 25 3.33 -5.20 19.68
N PRO A 26 4.39 -4.55 19.18
CA PRO A 26 4.32 -3.14 18.83
C PRO A 26 3.18 -2.95 17.84
N ALA A 27 2.14 -2.23 18.26
CA ALA A 27 1.12 -1.77 17.34
C ALA A 27 1.88 -1.02 16.22
N ARG A 28 1.59 -1.35 14.95
CA ARG A 28 2.14 -0.67 13.77
C ARG A 28 2.16 0.83 14.07
N ARG A 29 3.37 1.39 14.32
CA ARG A 29 3.50 2.83 14.56
C ARG A 29 3.01 3.50 13.30
N ARG A 30 1.81 4.08 13.36
CA ARG A 30 1.38 5.06 12.36
C ARG A 30 2.44 6.15 12.43
N HIS A 31 3.14 6.39 11.32
CA HIS A 31 4.00 7.56 11.21
C HIS A 31 3.13 8.76 11.56
N SER A 32 3.42 9.41 12.69
CA SER A 32 2.84 10.70 13.03
C SER A 32 3.55 11.74 12.17
N GLY A 33 3.27 11.70 10.87
CA GLY A 33 3.30 12.92 10.09
C GLY A 33 2.36 13.91 10.76
N GLU A 34 2.74 15.19 10.71
CA GLU A 34 1.98 16.33 11.19
C GLU A 34 0.48 16.06 11.05
N ARG A 35 -0.23 16.00 12.18
CA ARG A 35 -1.66 15.67 12.22
C ARG A 35 -2.43 16.83 11.58
N ALA A 36 -2.34 16.97 10.26
CA ALA A 36 -3.36 17.61 9.47
C ALA A 36 -4.69 17.07 9.98
N ARG A 37 -5.64 17.95 10.30
CA ARG A 37 -6.96 17.59 10.83
C ARG A 37 -7.47 16.39 10.03
N LEU A 38 -7.37 15.20 10.62
CA LEU A 38 -7.65 13.95 9.90
C LEU A 38 -9.16 13.92 9.77
N GLY A 39 -9.66 14.20 8.57
CA GLY A 39 -11.08 14.04 8.27
C GLY A 39 -11.57 12.61 8.49
N PRO A 40 -12.86 12.35 8.29
CA PRO A 40 -13.39 10.99 8.34
C PRO A 40 -12.65 10.08 7.34
N PRO A 41 -12.51 8.78 7.64
CA PRO A 41 -11.86 7.83 6.72
C PRO A 41 -12.64 7.75 5.40
N GLY A 42 -11.94 7.34 4.33
CA GLY A 42 -12.52 7.21 3.00
C GLY A 42 -12.21 8.37 2.07
N LEU A 43 -13.02 8.49 1.02
CA LEU A 43 -13.02 9.57 0.05
C LEU A 43 -13.70 10.80 0.67
N GLU A 44 -12.91 11.83 0.97
CA GLU A 44 -13.42 13.06 1.61
C GLU A 44 -14.03 14.01 0.58
N ASP A 45 -13.44 14.08 -0.61
CA ASP A 45 -13.78 15.08 -1.62
C ASP A 45 -13.46 14.53 -3.02
N ALA A 46 -14.40 14.72 -3.95
CA ALA A 46 -14.26 14.36 -5.35
C ALA A 46 -14.97 15.43 -6.18
N ARG A 47 -14.19 16.16 -6.99
CA ARG A 47 -14.71 17.25 -7.83
C ARG A 47 -13.81 17.54 -9.02
N MET A 48 -14.34 18.21 -10.01
CA MET A 48 -13.54 18.84 -11.06
C MET A 48 -12.97 20.18 -10.59
N ILE A 49 -11.72 20.45 -10.92
CA ILE A 49 -11.07 21.75 -10.78
C ILE A 49 -10.64 22.18 -12.18
N GLY A 50 -11.49 22.97 -12.85
CA GLY A 50 -11.34 23.21 -14.29
C GLY A 50 -11.47 21.89 -15.06
N ASP A 51 -10.42 21.52 -15.81
CA ASP A 51 -10.31 20.28 -16.59
C ASP A 51 -9.55 19.16 -15.86
N VAL A 52 -9.29 19.31 -14.55
CA VAL A 52 -8.57 18.34 -13.72
C VAL A 52 -9.52 17.66 -12.75
N ALA A 53 -9.53 16.33 -12.74
CA ALA A 53 -10.25 15.52 -11.76
C ALA A 53 -9.47 15.49 -10.44
N TYR A 54 -10.09 15.90 -9.34
CA TYR A 54 -9.46 15.93 -8.01
C TYR A 54 -10.17 14.96 -7.07
N LEU A 55 -9.41 14.05 -6.45
CA LEU A 55 -9.88 13.15 -5.41
C LEU A 55 -8.99 13.28 -4.17
N ARG A 56 -9.59 13.47 -2.99
CA ARG A 56 -8.88 13.50 -1.71
C ARG A 56 -9.27 12.32 -0.85
N PHE A 57 -8.27 11.54 -0.45
CA PHE A 57 -8.46 10.37 0.40
C PHE A 57 -7.81 10.59 1.76
N ASN A 58 -8.59 10.37 2.82
CA ASN A 58 -8.07 10.26 4.18
C ASN A 58 -7.66 8.83 4.52
N GLN A 59 -8.26 7.83 3.87
CA GLN A 59 -7.95 6.41 4.03
C GLN A 59 -8.54 5.61 2.86
N PHE A 60 -7.92 4.50 2.48
CA PHE A 60 -8.55 3.49 1.62
C PHE A 60 -9.36 2.53 2.47
N VAL A 61 -10.68 2.65 2.36
CA VAL A 61 -11.66 1.76 3.00
C VAL A 61 -11.99 0.68 1.97
N ASP A 62 -11.94 -0.60 2.36
CA ASP A 62 -12.17 -1.70 1.42
C ASP A 62 -13.66 -1.92 1.17
N GLU A 63 -14.48 -1.61 2.17
CA GLU A 63 -15.92 -1.80 2.13
C GLU A 63 -16.59 -0.78 1.17
N PRO A 64 -17.66 -1.19 0.46
CA PRO A 64 -18.52 -0.25 -0.25
C PRO A 64 -19.10 0.82 0.70
N PRO A 65 -19.40 2.01 0.18
CA PRO A 65 -19.40 2.40 -1.23
C PRO A 65 -18.08 3.03 -1.74
N GLU A 66 -17.03 3.13 -0.94
CA GLU A 66 -15.84 3.94 -1.24
C GLU A 66 -15.12 3.57 -2.56
N PRO A 67 -14.76 2.30 -2.83
CA PRO A 67 -14.13 1.92 -4.11
C PRO A 67 -15.00 2.25 -5.33
N GLU A 68 -16.32 2.07 -5.20
CA GLU A 68 -17.28 2.29 -6.28
C GLU A 68 -17.44 3.77 -6.59
N LYS A 69 -17.53 4.63 -5.56
CA LYS A 69 -17.62 6.09 -5.73
C LYS A 69 -16.38 6.64 -6.44
N ALA A 70 -15.19 6.21 -6.01
CA ALA A 70 -13.94 6.66 -6.62
C ALA A 70 -13.83 6.24 -8.09
N ARG A 71 -14.18 4.97 -8.39
CA ARG A 71 -14.19 4.44 -9.75
C ARG A 71 -15.22 5.15 -10.64
N ALA A 72 -16.44 5.34 -10.14
CA ALA A 72 -17.52 5.99 -10.86
C ALA A 72 -17.16 7.45 -11.21
N PHE A 73 -16.55 8.18 -10.27
CA PHE A 73 -16.10 9.55 -10.50
C PHE A 73 -15.06 9.64 -11.63
N LEU A 74 -14.05 8.76 -11.61
CA LEU A 74 -13.02 8.75 -12.66
C LEU A 74 -13.59 8.35 -14.04
N LEU A 75 -14.54 7.42 -14.09
CA LEU A 75 -15.20 7.05 -15.35
C LEU A 75 -16.10 8.17 -15.89
N ALA A 76 -16.81 8.87 -15.01
CA ALA A 76 -17.66 10.00 -15.39
C ALA A 76 -16.86 11.19 -15.92
N HIS A 77 -15.57 11.27 -15.59
CA HIS A 77 -14.64 12.33 -15.99
C HIS A 77 -13.42 11.76 -16.73
N ALA A 78 -13.62 10.74 -17.56
CA ALA A 78 -12.57 10.10 -18.34
C ALA A 78 -11.91 11.05 -19.38
N ASP A 79 -12.53 12.19 -19.66
CA ASP A 79 -12.04 13.27 -20.52
C ASP A 79 -11.22 14.33 -19.77
N ALA A 80 -11.08 14.22 -18.45
CA ALA A 80 -10.22 15.12 -17.67
C ALA A 80 -8.78 15.09 -18.19
N LYS A 81 -8.15 16.27 -18.31
CA LYS A 81 -6.76 16.38 -18.80
C LYS A 81 -5.74 15.82 -17.82
N ALA A 82 -6.09 15.75 -16.54
CA ALA A 82 -5.26 15.18 -15.49
C ALA A 82 -6.11 14.71 -14.30
N VAL A 83 -5.51 13.87 -13.45
CA VAL A 83 -6.07 13.44 -12.18
C VAL A 83 -5.11 13.82 -11.05
N ILE A 84 -5.63 14.43 -9.99
CA ILE A 84 -4.91 14.68 -8.74
C ILE A 84 -5.49 13.75 -7.66
N ILE A 85 -4.62 12.93 -7.07
CA ILE A 85 -4.92 12.13 -5.89
C ILE A 85 -4.25 12.80 -4.68
N ASP A 86 -5.02 13.53 -3.89
CA ASP A 86 -4.55 14.14 -2.65
C ASP A 86 -4.52 13.10 -1.52
N ALA A 87 -3.32 12.58 -1.26
CA ALA A 87 -3.03 11.64 -0.18
C ALA A 87 -2.30 12.30 1.00
N ARG A 88 -2.23 13.65 1.09
CA ARG A 88 -1.57 14.34 2.21
C ARG A 88 -2.12 13.93 3.59
N PRO A 89 -3.44 13.75 3.80
CA PRO A 89 -3.97 13.29 5.09
C PRO A 89 -4.05 11.75 5.18
N HIS A 90 -3.58 11.01 4.17
CA HIS A 90 -3.88 9.59 4.00
C HIS A 90 -3.18 8.72 5.05
N ARG A 91 -3.93 7.85 5.72
CA ARG A 91 -3.43 6.99 6.81
C ARG A 91 -3.31 5.51 6.47
N GLY A 92 -3.17 5.20 5.18
CA GLY A 92 -3.11 3.84 4.66
C GLY A 92 -4.52 3.28 4.41
N GLY A 93 -4.65 1.96 4.46
CA GLY A 93 -5.90 1.29 4.15
C GLY A 93 -5.66 -0.04 3.45
N GLY A 94 -6.73 -0.61 2.90
CA GLY A 94 -6.68 -1.82 2.10
C GLY A 94 -6.50 -1.55 0.60
N LEU A 95 -6.70 -2.59 -0.20
CA LEU A 95 -6.39 -2.61 -1.63
C LEU A 95 -7.61 -2.37 -2.53
N ALA A 96 -8.85 -2.45 -2.02
CA ALA A 96 -10.02 -2.43 -2.90
C ALA A 96 -10.17 -1.12 -3.68
N VAL A 97 -9.85 0.03 -3.05
CA VAL A 97 -9.81 1.32 -3.75
C VAL A 97 -8.72 1.33 -4.83
N MET A 98 -7.55 0.75 -4.55
CA MET A 98 -6.44 0.67 -5.51
C MET A 98 -6.82 -0.21 -6.70
N ASP A 99 -7.42 -1.39 -6.45
CA ASP A 99 -7.96 -2.28 -7.48
C ASP A 99 -9.03 -1.59 -8.34
N ALA A 100 -9.80 -0.69 -7.76
CA ALA A 100 -10.87 0.01 -8.46
C ALA A 100 -10.37 1.15 -9.37
N ILE A 101 -9.36 1.93 -8.94
CA ILE A 101 -8.93 3.15 -9.65
C ILE A 101 -7.64 3.00 -10.45
N LEU A 102 -6.66 2.22 -9.99
CA LEU A 102 -5.35 2.16 -10.65
C LEU A 102 -5.43 1.57 -12.06
N PRO A 103 -6.25 0.53 -12.35
CA PRO A 103 -6.40 0.03 -13.72
C PRO A 103 -6.91 1.08 -14.71
N LEU A 104 -7.64 2.10 -14.25
CA LEU A 104 -8.12 3.19 -15.11
C LEU A 104 -7.00 4.15 -15.55
N LEU A 105 -5.87 4.15 -14.84
CA LEU A 105 -4.75 5.06 -15.08
C LEU A 105 -3.72 4.50 -16.08
N TYR A 106 -3.91 3.26 -16.53
CA TYR A 106 -3.00 2.59 -17.47
C TYR A 106 -3.77 2.06 -18.67
N ALA A 107 -3.27 2.38 -19.88
CA ALA A 107 -3.89 1.93 -21.13
C ALA A 107 -3.87 0.41 -21.34
N LYS A 108 -3.03 -0.31 -20.59
CA LYS A 108 -2.88 -1.77 -20.61
C LYS A 108 -2.48 -2.26 -19.23
N THR A 109 -2.67 -3.56 -18.99
CA THR A 109 -2.17 -4.22 -17.77
C THR A 109 -0.70 -3.87 -17.54
N THR A 110 -0.40 -3.27 -16.39
CA THR A 110 0.91 -2.73 -16.06
C THR A 110 1.36 -3.27 -14.71
N HIS A 111 2.58 -3.82 -14.67
CA HIS A 111 3.19 -4.31 -13.45
C HIS A 111 3.74 -3.13 -12.64
N LEU A 112 3.11 -2.84 -11.49
CA LEU A 112 3.50 -1.70 -10.65
C LEU A 112 4.60 -2.05 -9.65
N VAL A 113 4.41 -3.14 -8.91
CA VAL A 113 5.28 -3.52 -7.80
C VAL A 113 5.42 -5.03 -7.76
N ARG A 114 6.65 -5.50 -7.53
CA ARG A 114 6.94 -6.86 -7.09
C ARG A 114 7.37 -6.79 -5.64
N MET A 115 6.78 -7.64 -4.80
CA MET A 115 7.19 -7.81 -3.41
C MET A 115 7.72 -9.22 -3.24
N ASP A 116 9.00 -9.36 -2.90
CA ASP A 116 9.57 -10.65 -2.51
C ASP A 116 9.41 -10.82 -0.99
N THR A 117 8.63 -11.83 -0.59
CA THR A 117 8.45 -12.21 0.82
C THR A 117 9.42 -13.32 1.20
N ARG A 118 9.82 -13.35 2.48
CA ARG A 118 10.63 -14.46 3.00
C ARG A 118 9.81 -15.76 3.03
N ALA A 119 10.47 -16.87 2.73
CA ALA A 119 9.91 -18.20 2.93
C ALA A 119 9.37 -18.37 4.36
N GLY A 120 8.15 -18.90 4.49
CA GLY A 120 7.44 -19.12 5.75
C GLY A 120 6.42 -18.02 6.15
N ILE A 121 6.22 -17.00 5.31
CA ILE A 121 5.23 -15.92 5.52
C ILE A 121 4.01 -16.07 4.59
N GLU A 122 4.02 -17.06 3.69
CA GLU A 122 3.04 -17.21 2.61
C GLU A 122 1.59 -17.21 3.10
N ASP A 123 1.32 -17.92 4.21
CA ASP A 123 -0.03 -18.11 4.75
C ASP A 123 -0.38 -17.13 5.90
N SER A 124 0.57 -16.31 6.35
CA SER A 124 0.40 -15.41 7.51
C SER A 124 0.69 -13.93 7.21
N GLY A 125 1.03 -13.62 5.96
CA GLY A 125 1.31 -12.26 5.52
C GLY A 125 0.07 -11.37 5.50
N PRO A 126 0.24 -10.04 5.65
CA PRO A 126 -0.87 -9.09 5.69
C PRO A 126 -1.51 -8.81 4.33
N LEU A 127 -1.04 -9.45 3.25
CA LEU A 127 -1.56 -9.28 1.90
C LEU A 127 -2.14 -10.61 1.40
N THR A 128 -3.36 -10.55 0.89
CA THR A 128 -4.05 -11.66 0.23
C THR A 128 -4.08 -11.41 -1.26
N ASP A 129 -4.08 -12.50 -2.04
CA ASP A 129 -4.29 -12.39 -3.48
C ASP A 129 -5.64 -11.73 -3.77
N GLY A 130 -5.68 -10.95 -4.84
CA GLY A 130 -6.83 -10.19 -5.28
C GLY A 130 -6.82 -10.00 -6.79
N PRO A 131 -7.73 -9.18 -7.32
CA PRO A 131 -7.84 -8.95 -8.77
C PRO A 131 -6.56 -8.43 -9.42
N THR A 132 -5.77 -7.62 -8.72
CA THR A 132 -4.52 -7.04 -9.27
C THR A 132 -3.25 -7.42 -8.50
N LEU A 133 -3.37 -8.00 -7.30
CA LEU A 133 -2.26 -8.53 -6.52
C LEU A 133 -2.23 -10.05 -6.61
N VAL A 134 -1.17 -10.60 -7.22
CA VAL A 134 -1.04 -12.04 -7.45
C VAL A 134 0.30 -12.54 -6.92
N ARG A 135 0.27 -13.56 -6.07
CA ARG A 135 1.46 -14.29 -5.63
C ARG A 135 2.08 -15.08 -6.77
N GLN A 136 3.40 -14.98 -6.88
CA GLN A 136 4.19 -15.79 -7.79
C GLN A 136 5.21 -16.60 -7.00
N ALA A 137 5.20 -17.92 -7.17
CA ALA A 137 6.22 -18.79 -6.59
C ALA A 137 7.61 -18.41 -7.13
N SER A 138 8.61 -18.33 -6.25
CA SER A 138 9.97 -18.02 -6.67
C SER A 138 10.54 -19.16 -7.54
N ARG A 139 10.82 -18.87 -8.81
CA ARG A 139 11.52 -19.81 -9.71
C ARG A 139 13.04 -19.72 -9.48
N ARG A 140 13.55 -20.32 -8.40
CA ARG A 140 14.96 -20.73 -8.31
C ARG A 140 15.08 -22.03 -7.51
N PRO A 141 15.48 -23.17 -8.12
CA PRO A 141 15.92 -24.31 -7.34
C PRO A 141 17.23 -23.92 -6.62
N TRP A 142 17.26 -24.15 -5.32
CA TRP A 142 18.48 -24.13 -4.54
C TRP A 142 19.34 -25.34 -4.95
N SER A 143 20.47 -25.10 -5.61
CA SER A 143 21.50 -26.12 -5.82
C SER A 143 22.55 -25.99 -4.72
N ALA A 144 22.45 -26.84 -3.70
CA ALA A 144 23.54 -27.06 -2.76
C ALA A 144 24.69 -27.75 -3.49
N THR A 145 25.80 -27.06 -3.71
CA THR A 145 27.06 -27.71 -4.04
C THR A 145 27.63 -28.30 -2.76
N THR A 146 27.47 -29.60 -2.57
CA THR A 146 28.24 -30.37 -1.59
C THR A 146 29.66 -30.51 -2.14
N THR A 147 30.62 -29.82 -1.54
CA THR A 147 32.04 -30.11 -1.74
C THR A 147 32.41 -31.33 -0.90
N SER A 148 32.92 -32.37 -1.58
CA SER A 148 33.54 -33.56 -0.97
C SER A 148 34.91 -33.26 -0.38
#